data_AF-X1NTU5-F1
#
_entry.id   AF-X1NTU5-F1
#
_cell.length_a   1.000
_cell.length_b   1.000
_cell.length_c   1.000
_cell.angle_alpha   90.00
_cell.angle_beta   90.00
_cell.angle_gamma   90.00
#
_symmetry.space_group_name_H-M   'P 1'
#
loop_
_entity.id
_entity.type
_entity.pdbx_description
1 polymer ?
#
loop_
_entity_poly.entity_id
_entity_poly.type
_entity_poly.pdbx_seq_one_letter_code
_entity_poly.pdbx_strand_id
1 'polypeptide(L)'
;QLMNPYYGKDKEESRLSREEAQELVEHLWVKIEEIGQIAVRSFHVIGSGVTVYTTFTLGGVDENGQDATNDFSLIMVDASIALQTCQTNLALRYHPKISYELVLKAIDCIRTGIGYPAIFNDRLIIDWLVNRGVPLKLARNYCIPACVAIAIPGKNVQNRIVNACLINLAKCFELALNEGRDI
;
A
#
# COMPACT_ATOMS: atom_id res chain seq x y z
N GLN A 1 -9.69 -3.94 -6.72
CA GLN A 1 -10.04 -5.37 -6.85
C GLN A 1 -11.22 -5.76 -5.97
N LEU A 2 -11.12 -5.77 -4.63
CA LEU A 2 -12.20 -6.25 -3.74
C LEU A 2 -13.52 -5.46 -3.86
N MET A 3 -13.44 -4.13 -3.91
CA MET A 3 -14.63 -3.26 -3.93
C MET A 3 -15.24 -3.09 -5.33
N ASN A 4 -14.48 -3.38 -6.38
CA ASN A 4 -14.90 -3.11 -7.75
C ASN A 4 -16.18 -3.86 -8.18
N PRO A 5 -16.40 -5.14 -7.80
CA PRO A 5 -17.65 -5.83 -8.12
C PRO A 5 -18.90 -5.18 -7.49
N TYR A 6 -18.77 -4.65 -6.27
CA TYR A 6 -19.88 -3.96 -5.59
C TYR A 6 -20.18 -2.62 -6.25
N TYR A 7 -19.14 -1.82 -6.51
CA TYR A 7 -19.26 -0.57 -7.25
C TYR A 7 -19.85 -0.77 -8.65
N GLY A 8 -19.36 -1.76 -9.40
CA GLY A 8 -19.85 -2.06 -10.75
C GLY A 8 -21.33 -2.41 -10.75
N LYS A 9 -21.76 -3.26 -9.82
CA LYS A 9 -23.19 -3.62 -9.66
C LYS A 9 -24.06 -2.41 -9.33
N ASP A 10 -23.66 -1.61 -8.33
CA ASP A 10 -24.47 -0.45 -7.93
C ASP A 10 -24.50 0.64 -9.00
N LYS A 11 -23.43 0.78 -9.80
CA LYS A 11 -23.38 1.64 -10.98
C LYS A 11 -24.33 1.18 -12.08
N GLU A 12 -24.35 -0.12 -12.40
CA GLU A 12 -25.26 -0.71 -13.39
C GLU A 12 -26.74 -0.57 -12.98
N GLU A 13 -27.02 -0.77 -11.70
CA GLU A 13 -28.37 -0.61 -11.13
C GLU A 13 -28.76 0.88 -10.93
N SER A 14 -27.89 1.84 -11.29
CA SER A 14 -28.09 3.28 -11.07
C SER A 14 -28.38 3.65 -9.60
N ARG A 15 -27.85 2.85 -8.67
CA ARG A 15 -27.97 3.05 -7.22
C ARG A 15 -26.86 3.93 -6.66
N LEU A 16 -25.76 4.06 -7.40
CA LEU A 16 -24.59 4.84 -7.01
C LEU A 16 -23.93 5.44 -8.25
N SER A 17 -23.80 6.76 -8.28
CA SER A 17 -22.99 7.48 -9.27
C SER A 17 -21.49 7.37 -8.97
N ARG A 18 -20.65 7.78 -9.93
CA ARG A 18 -19.20 7.80 -9.72
C ARG A 18 -18.82 8.84 -8.66
N GLU A 19 -19.51 9.97 -8.67
CA GLU A 19 -19.32 11.10 -7.76
C GLU A 19 -19.68 10.70 -6.32
N GLU A 20 -20.83 10.05 -6.12
CA GLU A 20 -21.23 9.52 -4.81
C GLU A 20 -20.26 8.43 -4.33
N ALA A 21 -19.78 7.56 -5.22
CA ALA A 21 -18.77 6.56 -4.86
C ALA A 21 -17.45 7.21 -4.42
N GLN A 22 -17.03 8.30 -5.07
CA GLN A 22 -15.85 9.06 -4.67
C GLN A 22 -16.07 9.71 -3.30
N GLU A 23 -17.21 10.36 -3.08
CA GLU A 23 -17.58 10.96 -1.79
C GLU A 23 -17.55 9.92 -0.64
N LEU A 24 -18.02 8.69 -0.89
CA LEU A 24 -17.93 7.62 0.11
C LEU A 24 -16.49 7.20 0.43
N VAL A 25 -15.59 7.18 -0.56
CA VAL A 25 -14.16 6.93 -0.33
C VAL A 25 -13.53 8.09 0.44
N GLU A 26 -13.92 9.32 0.14
CA GLU A 26 -13.48 10.50 0.87
C GLU A 26 -13.91 10.42 2.35
N HIS A 27 -15.17 10.07 2.63
CA HIS A 27 -15.63 9.82 4.00
C HIS A 27 -14.79 8.75 4.69
N LEU A 28 -14.44 7.65 4.00
CA LEU A 28 -13.58 6.62 4.56
C LEU A 28 -12.19 7.17 4.94
N TRP A 29 -11.61 8.07 4.13
CA TRP A 29 -10.29 8.64 4.42
C TRP A 29 -10.34 9.51 5.68
N VAL A 30 -11.39 10.34 5.81
CA VAL A 30 -11.64 11.12 7.03
C VAL A 30 -11.81 10.21 8.24
N LYS A 31 -12.56 9.10 8.12
CA LYS A 31 -12.70 8.13 9.22
C LYS A 31 -11.38 7.46 9.61
N ILE A 32 -10.48 7.23 8.65
CA ILE A 32 -9.17 6.64 8.93
C ILE A 32 -8.24 7.64 9.62
N GLU A 33 -8.34 8.93 9.31
CA GLU A 33 -7.59 10.00 10.00
C GLU A 33 -7.94 10.11 11.49
N GLU A 34 -9.15 9.72 11.89
CA GLU A 34 -9.52 9.67 13.31
C GLU A 34 -8.76 8.59 14.08
N ILE A 35 -8.10 7.66 13.39
CA ILE A 35 -7.37 6.54 14.01
C ILE A 35 -5.92 6.96 14.25
N GLY A 36 -5.56 7.05 15.53
CA GLY A 36 -4.19 7.25 16.00
C GLY A 36 -3.69 6.13 16.89
N GLN A 37 -2.37 5.98 16.97
CA GLN A 37 -1.71 5.11 17.96
C GLN A 37 -1.05 5.90 19.08
N ILE A 38 -1.17 5.40 20.30
CA ILE A 38 -0.39 5.85 21.46
C ILE A 38 0.81 4.92 21.59
N ALA A 39 2.01 5.45 21.36
CA ALA A 39 3.23 4.69 21.51
C ALA A 39 4.11 5.23 22.67
N VAL A 40 4.94 4.38 23.24
CA VAL A 40 5.92 4.80 24.25
C VAL A 40 6.98 5.71 23.61
N ARG A 41 7.64 6.55 24.42
CA ARG A 41 8.65 7.51 23.92
C ARG A 41 9.76 6.83 23.12
N SER A 42 10.23 5.66 23.56
CA SER A 42 11.27 4.90 22.86
C SER A 42 10.86 4.49 21.44
N PHE A 43 9.57 4.24 21.22
CA PHE A 43 9.04 3.92 19.90
C PHE A 43 8.89 5.19 19.04
N HIS A 44 8.49 6.32 19.61
CA HIS A 44 8.38 7.60 18.89
C HIS A 44 9.70 8.13 18.33
N VAL A 45 10.84 7.76 18.93
CA VAL A 45 12.17 8.10 18.38
C VAL A 45 12.43 7.36 17.06
N ILE A 46 11.77 6.23 16.85
CA ILE A 46 11.95 5.36 15.68
C ILE A 46 10.85 5.62 14.64
N GLY A 47 9.60 5.80 15.09
CA GLY A 47 8.45 6.12 14.27
C GLY A 47 7.78 7.38 14.76
N SER A 48 8.06 8.51 14.11
CA SER A 48 7.42 9.79 14.41
C SER A 48 5.98 9.83 13.89
N GLY A 49 5.12 10.53 14.64
CA GLY A 49 3.70 10.69 14.31
C GLY A 49 2.81 9.64 14.98
N VAL A 50 1.50 9.80 14.80
CA VAL A 50 0.47 8.93 15.41
C VAL A 50 -0.21 8.03 14.38
N THR A 51 0.29 7.99 13.15
CA THR A 51 -0.37 7.28 12.06
C THR A 51 -0.33 5.77 12.29
N VAL A 52 -1.41 5.08 11.93
CA VAL A 52 -1.53 3.62 12.08
C VAL A 52 -1.09 2.83 10.84
N TYR A 53 -0.47 3.52 9.87
CA TYR A 53 0.08 2.94 8.64
C TYR A 53 -0.94 2.09 7.85
N THR A 54 -2.18 2.54 7.74
CA THR A 54 -3.19 1.88 6.90
C THR A 54 -2.92 2.18 5.43
N THR A 55 -2.67 1.14 4.63
CA THR A 55 -2.33 1.26 3.20
C THR A 55 -3.34 0.51 2.33
N PHE A 56 -3.82 1.15 1.28
CA PHE A 56 -4.65 0.53 0.25
C PHE A 56 -3.84 0.24 -1.01
N THR A 57 -3.90 -1.00 -1.48
CA THR A 57 -3.17 -1.43 -2.68
C THR A 57 -4.03 -1.31 -3.93
N LEU A 58 -3.49 -0.68 -4.96
CA LEU A 58 -4.10 -0.42 -6.27
C LEU A 58 -3.28 -1.07 -7.39
N GLY A 59 -3.92 -1.28 -8.55
CA GLY A 59 -3.26 -1.84 -9.74
C GLY A 59 -2.82 -3.28 -9.57
N GLY A 60 -1.65 -3.61 -10.14
CA GLY A 60 -1.08 -4.95 -10.17
C GLY A 60 -1.80 -5.85 -11.17
N VAL A 61 -1.64 -7.15 -10.99
CA VAL A 61 -2.29 -8.16 -11.82
C VAL A 61 -3.36 -8.96 -11.09
N ASP A 62 -4.28 -9.53 -11.87
CA ASP A 62 -5.26 -10.51 -11.39
C ASP A 62 -4.62 -11.90 -11.23
N GLU A 63 -5.44 -12.89 -10.85
CA GLU A 63 -4.97 -14.27 -10.70
C GLU A 63 -4.41 -14.90 -11.98
N ASN A 64 -4.84 -14.40 -13.14
CA ASN A 64 -4.43 -14.84 -14.47
C ASN A 64 -3.20 -14.08 -14.99
N GLY A 65 -2.75 -13.04 -14.29
CA GLY A 65 -1.61 -12.20 -14.70
C GLY A 65 -2.00 -11.07 -15.67
N GLN A 66 -3.29 -10.74 -15.79
CA GLN A 66 -3.78 -9.60 -16.55
C GLN A 66 -3.81 -8.34 -15.68
N ASP A 67 -3.77 -7.16 -16.29
CA ASP A 67 -3.91 -5.89 -15.57
C ASP A 67 -5.18 -5.89 -14.72
N ALA A 68 -5.03 -5.56 -13.44
CA ALA A 68 -6.14 -5.48 -12.49
C ALA A 68 -6.64 -4.06 -12.27
N THR A 69 -6.20 -3.10 -13.08
CA THR A 69 -6.76 -1.75 -13.11
C THR A 69 -8.28 -1.80 -13.35
N ASN A 70 -9.01 -0.95 -12.64
CA ASN A 70 -10.46 -0.83 -12.73
C ASN A 70 -10.90 0.59 -12.32
N ASP A 71 -12.16 0.95 -12.62
CA ASP A 71 -12.74 2.25 -12.29
C ASP A 71 -12.55 2.63 -10.82
N PHE A 72 -12.75 1.67 -9.91
CA PHE A 72 -12.59 1.91 -8.48
C PHE A 72 -11.15 2.29 -8.10
N SER A 73 -10.15 1.83 -8.85
CA SER A 73 -8.75 2.24 -8.64
C SER A 73 -8.56 3.73 -8.94
N LEU A 74 -9.23 4.24 -9.98
CA LEU A 74 -9.18 5.66 -10.36
C LEU A 74 -9.92 6.52 -9.34
N ILE A 75 -11.09 6.06 -8.87
CA ILE A 75 -11.87 6.74 -7.82
C ILE A 75 -11.04 6.90 -6.55
N MET A 76 -10.32 5.86 -6.12
CA MET A 76 -9.47 5.95 -4.93
C MET A 76 -8.34 6.97 -5.08
N VAL A 77 -7.74 7.10 -6.26
CA VAL A 77 -6.71 8.11 -6.52
C VAL A 77 -7.32 9.52 -6.53
N ASP A 78 -8.48 9.70 -7.17
CA ASP A 78 -9.15 11.01 -7.23
C ASP A 78 -9.60 11.49 -5.84
N ALA A 79 -10.18 10.61 -5.03
CA ALA A 79 -10.53 10.92 -3.63
C ALA A 79 -9.30 11.34 -2.81
N SER A 80 -8.18 10.64 -3.00
CA SER A 80 -6.91 10.96 -2.37
C SER A 80 -6.33 12.31 -2.81
N ILE A 81 -6.45 12.66 -4.10
CA ILE A 81 -6.07 13.98 -4.61
C ILE A 81 -6.93 15.08 -4.02
N ALA A 82 -8.24 14.84 -3.87
CA ALA A 82 -9.20 15.82 -3.38
C ALA A 82 -9.01 16.12 -1.88
N LEU A 83 -8.89 15.10 -1.04
CA LEU A 83 -8.86 15.27 0.42
C LEU A 83 -7.49 15.66 0.99
N GLN A 84 -6.43 15.24 0.33
CA GLN A 84 -5.07 15.47 0.75
C GLN A 84 -4.75 15.14 2.23
N THR A 85 -5.21 13.98 2.71
CA THR A 85 -5.01 13.53 4.09
C THR A 85 -3.68 12.78 4.30
N CYS A 86 -3.05 12.93 5.47
CA CYS A 86 -1.82 12.25 5.89
C CYS A 86 -2.00 10.73 6.04
N GLN A 87 -3.23 10.30 6.32
CA GLN A 87 -3.72 8.94 6.42
C GLN A 87 -4.97 8.88 5.53
N THR A 88 -5.17 7.94 4.63
CA THR A 88 -4.48 6.67 4.39
C THR A 88 -3.22 6.82 3.51
N ASN A 89 -2.65 5.69 3.09
CA ASN A 89 -1.58 5.63 2.11
C ASN A 89 -2.02 4.77 0.91
N LEU A 90 -1.58 5.12 -0.29
CA LEU A 90 -1.83 4.34 -1.50
C LEU A 90 -0.56 3.60 -1.92
N ALA A 91 -0.69 2.33 -2.25
CA ALA A 91 0.37 1.53 -2.84
C ALA A 91 -0.03 1.11 -4.26
N LEU A 92 0.67 1.61 -5.28
CA LEU A 92 0.46 1.22 -6.67
C LEU A 92 1.38 0.06 -7.03
N ARG A 93 0.81 -1.11 -7.34
CA ARG A 93 1.54 -2.22 -7.93
C ARG A 93 1.71 -1.99 -9.44
N TYR A 94 2.93 -1.69 -9.86
CA TYR A 94 3.25 -1.36 -11.24
C TYR A 94 3.75 -2.58 -12.02
N HIS A 95 3.22 -2.76 -13.22
CA HIS A 95 3.73 -3.68 -14.23
C HIS A 95 3.68 -3.02 -15.62
N PRO A 96 4.47 -3.48 -16.62
CA PRO A 96 4.56 -2.81 -17.92
C PRO A 96 3.29 -2.77 -18.76
N LYS A 97 2.27 -3.56 -18.41
CA LYS A 97 0.98 -3.64 -19.12
C LYS A 97 -0.15 -2.93 -18.36
N ILE A 98 0.17 -2.20 -17.29
CA ILE A 98 -0.81 -1.49 -16.48
C ILE A 98 -1.47 -0.39 -17.32
N SER A 99 -2.74 -0.10 -17.05
CA SER A 99 -3.44 1.03 -17.65
C SER A 99 -2.63 2.33 -17.57
N TYR A 100 -2.43 2.94 -18.73
CA TYR A 100 -1.73 4.22 -18.84
C TYR A 100 -2.46 5.34 -18.07
N GLU A 101 -3.79 5.29 -18.01
CA GLU A 101 -4.60 6.25 -17.27
C GLU A 101 -4.31 6.20 -15.76
N LEU A 102 -4.21 5.01 -15.19
CA LEU A 102 -3.89 4.86 -13.77
C LEU A 102 -2.49 5.37 -13.44
N VAL A 103 -1.53 5.17 -14.35
CA VAL A 103 -0.17 5.72 -14.20
C VAL A 103 -0.20 7.26 -14.21
N LEU A 104 -0.93 7.87 -15.14
CA LEU A 104 -1.06 9.33 -15.17
C LEU A 104 -1.73 9.88 -13.91
N LYS A 105 -2.82 9.25 -13.44
CA LYS A 105 -3.46 9.67 -12.18
C LYS A 105 -2.55 9.51 -10.97
N ALA A 106 -1.76 8.44 -10.92
CA ALA A 106 -0.76 8.27 -9.86
C ALA A 106 0.30 9.40 -9.88
N ILE A 107 0.74 9.81 -11.08
CA ILE A 107 1.65 10.96 -11.24
C ILE A 107 0.97 12.25 -10.81
N ASP A 108 -0.29 12.48 -11.18
CA ASP A 108 -1.06 13.65 -10.74
C ASP A 108 -1.20 13.69 -9.21
N CYS A 109 -1.41 12.53 -8.57
CA CYS A 109 -1.42 12.39 -7.13
C CYS A 109 -0.07 12.74 -6.50
N ILE A 110 1.03 12.19 -7.01
CA ILE A 110 2.38 12.54 -6.54
C ILE A 110 2.66 14.05 -6.70
N ARG A 111 2.21 14.65 -7.81
CA ARG A 111 2.38 16.08 -8.09
C ARG A 111 1.73 16.98 -7.03
N THR A 112 0.70 16.51 -6.32
CA THR A 112 0.09 17.27 -5.21
C THR A 112 1.04 17.53 -4.04
N GLY A 113 2.11 16.73 -3.91
CA GLY A 113 3.05 16.81 -2.80
C GLY A 113 2.67 15.97 -1.58
N ILE A 114 1.57 15.21 -1.63
CA ILE A 114 1.10 14.42 -0.49
C ILE A 114 1.99 13.23 -0.11
N GLY A 115 2.85 12.78 -1.04
CA GLY A 115 3.84 11.73 -0.78
C GLY A 115 3.40 10.30 -1.13
N TYR A 116 2.20 10.10 -1.69
CA TYR A 116 1.70 8.83 -2.20
C TYR A 116 1.08 9.00 -3.61
N PRO A 117 0.83 7.93 -4.39
CA PRO A 117 1.10 6.51 -4.08
C PRO A 117 2.58 6.13 -4.03
N ALA A 118 2.93 5.20 -3.15
CA ALA A 118 4.19 4.45 -3.22
C ALA A 118 4.11 3.42 -4.35
N ILE A 119 5.16 3.32 -5.18
CA ILE A 119 5.17 2.48 -6.38
C ILE A 119 5.96 1.19 -6.12
N PHE A 120 5.34 0.05 -6.37
CA PHE A 120 5.89 -1.28 -6.14
C PHE A 120 6.07 -2.05 -7.45
N ASN A 121 7.24 -2.65 -7.65
CA ASN A 121 7.54 -3.45 -8.84
C ASN A 121 6.90 -4.84 -8.74
N ASP A 122 5.81 -5.03 -9.49
CA ASP A 122 4.99 -6.24 -9.42
C ASP A 122 5.76 -7.50 -9.85
N ARG A 123 6.56 -7.40 -10.92
CA ARG A 123 7.37 -8.52 -11.43
C ARG A 123 8.35 -9.02 -10.39
N LEU A 124 9.11 -8.10 -9.79
CA LEU A 124 10.14 -8.45 -8.82
C LEU A 124 9.53 -9.11 -7.57
N ILE A 125 8.42 -8.57 -7.08
CA ILE A 125 7.77 -9.06 -5.86
C ILE A 125 7.11 -10.43 -6.10
N ILE A 126 6.42 -10.61 -7.22
CA ILE A 126 5.82 -11.90 -7.58
C ILE A 126 6.91 -12.97 -7.73
N ASP A 127 7.98 -12.68 -8.46
CA ASP A 127 9.10 -13.62 -8.64
C ASP A 127 9.74 -13.97 -7.27
N TRP A 128 9.90 -12.98 -6.39
CA TRP A 128 10.43 -13.19 -5.04
C TRP A 128 9.54 -14.09 -4.17
N LEU A 129 8.21 -13.92 -4.23
CA LEU A 129 7.27 -14.78 -3.52
C LEU A 129 7.30 -16.22 -4.06
N VAL A 130 7.29 -16.38 -5.38
CA VAL A 130 7.34 -17.70 -6.03
C VAL A 130 8.63 -18.44 -5.69
N ASN A 131 9.76 -17.75 -5.70
CA ASN A 131 11.06 -18.32 -5.31
C ASN A 131 11.10 -18.78 -3.84
N ARG A 132 10.17 -18.33 -3.00
CA ARG A 132 10.00 -18.77 -1.60
C ARG A 132 8.92 -19.85 -1.43
N GLY A 133 8.46 -20.44 -2.52
CA GLY A 133 7.49 -21.54 -2.51
C GLY A 133 6.03 -21.09 -2.46
N VAL A 134 5.73 -19.80 -2.61
CA VAL A 134 4.35 -19.33 -2.73
C VAL A 134 3.81 -19.72 -4.12
N PRO A 135 2.66 -20.40 -4.21
CA PRO A 135 2.02 -20.69 -5.49
C PRO A 135 1.81 -19.40 -6.30
N LEU A 136 2.14 -19.41 -7.59
CA LEU A 136 2.07 -18.23 -8.47
C LEU A 136 0.72 -17.51 -8.40
N LYS A 137 -0.39 -18.27 -8.37
CA LYS A 137 -1.74 -17.72 -8.26
C LYS A 137 -1.93 -16.89 -6.99
N LEU A 138 -1.37 -17.33 -5.87
CA LEU A 138 -1.41 -16.60 -4.60
C LEU A 138 -0.40 -15.44 -4.59
N ALA A 139 0.79 -15.65 -5.17
CA ALA A 139 1.80 -14.60 -5.28
C ALA A 139 1.28 -13.38 -6.04
N ARG A 140 0.50 -13.57 -7.11
CA ARG A 140 -0.15 -12.49 -7.87
C ARG A 140 -1.15 -11.66 -7.06
N ASN A 141 -1.73 -12.22 -6.00
CA ASN A 141 -2.73 -11.56 -5.17
C ASN A 141 -2.14 -10.88 -3.92
N TYR A 142 -0.84 -10.56 -3.93
CA TYR A 142 -0.22 -9.88 -2.79
C TYR A 142 -0.72 -8.44 -2.62
N CYS A 143 -0.61 -7.92 -1.40
CA CYS A 143 -0.85 -6.53 -1.06
C CYS A 143 0.33 -5.95 -0.28
N ILE A 144 0.32 -4.62 -0.13
CA ILE A 144 1.28 -3.89 0.69
C ILE A 144 0.58 -3.39 1.95
N PRO A 145 0.68 -4.09 3.08
CA PRO A 145 0.30 -3.53 4.37
C PRO A 145 1.38 -2.58 4.89
N ALA A 146 0.96 -1.54 5.63
CA ALA A 146 1.88 -0.57 6.22
C ALA A 146 2.82 0.05 5.18
N CYS A 147 4.11 0.18 5.50
CA CYS A 147 5.04 0.94 4.68
C CYS A 147 5.42 0.21 3.38
N VAL A 148 6.15 -0.90 3.48
CA VAL A 148 6.72 -1.65 2.35
C VAL A 148 6.67 -3.16 2.54
N ALA A 149 5.91 -3.61 3.54
CA ALA A 149 5.75 -5.03 3.80
C ALA A 149 4.97 -5.69 2.65
N ILE A 150 5.21 -6.98 2.45
CA ILE A 150 4.50 -7.79 1.45
C ILE A 150 3.68 -8.81 2.21
N ALA A 151 2.37 -8.82 1.97
CA ALA A 151 1.46 -9.82 2.51
C ALA A 151 0.56 -10.41 1.42
N ILE A 152 -0.07 -11.53 1.75
CA ILE A 152 -1.07 -12.21 0.95
C ILE A 152 -2.34 -12.17 1.79
N PRO A 153 -3.37 -11.42 1.35
CA PRO A 153 -4.62 -11.28 2.09
C PRO A 153 -5.20 -12.64 2.51
N GLY A 154 -5.62 -12.75 3.77
CA GLY A 154 -6.23 -13.97 4.31
C GLY A 154 -5.26 -15.15 4.52
N LYS A 155 -3.95 -14.93 4.43
CA LYS A 155 -2.92 -15.95 4.69
C LYS A 155 -1.96 -15.47 5.78
N ASN A 156 -1.46 -16.41 6.59
CA ASN A 156 -0.43 -16.16 7.60
C ASN A 156 0.96 -16.07 6.95
N VAL A 157 1.20 -15.02 6.16
CA VAL A 157 2.50 -14.77 5.51
C VAL A 157 3.32 -13.67 6.18
N GLN A 158 2.72 -12.95 7.13
CA GLN A 158 3.41 -11.93 7.92
C GLN A 158 3.81 -12.50 9.28
N ASN A 159 5.04 -12.23 9.72
CA ASN A 159 5.37 -12.32 11.14
C ASN A 159 4.40 -11.43 11.93
N ARG A 160 3.96 -11.86 13.12
CA ARG A 160 3.08 -11.07 14.02
C ARG A 160 3.61 -9.65 14.28
N ILE A 161 4.91 -9.44 14.08
CA ILE A 161 5.59 -8.16 14.26
C ILE A 161 6.25 -7.81 12.92
N VAL A 162 5.69 -6.83 12.20
CA VAL A 162 6.40 -6.12 11.14
C VAL A 162 7.52 -5.34 11.83
N ASN A 163 8.78 -5.49 11.37
CA ASN A 163 9.96 -4.89 12.00
C ASN A 163 10.32 -5.44 13.39
N ALA A 164 10.35 -6.76 13.55
CA ALA A 164 10.71 -7.42 14.81
C ALA A 164 12.08 -6.98 15.40
N CYS A 165 12.98 -6.46 14.58
CA CYS A 165 14.23 -5.86 15.01
C CYS A 165 14.68 -4.80 13.99
N LEU A 166 15.33 -3.75 14.48
CA LEU A 166 16.05 -2.76 13.68
C LEU A 166 17.54 -2.91 13.97
N ILE A 167 18.33 -3.15 12.93
CA ILE A 167 19.78 -3.33 13.04
C ILE A 167 20.45 -2.14 12.36
N ASN A 168 21.30 -1.42 13.11
CA ASN A 168 22.12 -0.36 12.54
C ASN A 168 23.40 -0.98 11.94
N LEU A 169 23.44 -1.12 10.61
CA LEU A 169 24.59 -1.69 9.90
C LEU A 169 25.87 -0.86 10.07
N ALA A 170 25.76 0.47 10.24
CA ALA A 170 26.92 1.31 10.52
C ALA A 170 27.51 0.99 11.89
N LYS A 171 26.67 0.66 12.88
CA LYS A 171 27.15 0.19 14.20
C LYS A 171 27.83 -1.17 14.09
N CYS A 172 27.30 -2.09 13.28
CA CYS A 172 27.98 -3.37 13.02
C CYS A 172 29.37 -3.15 12.41
N PHE A 173 29.50 -2.19 11.49
CA PHE A 173 30.78 -1.85 10.87
C PHE A 173 31.76 -1.20 11.86
N GLU A 174 31.30 -0.27 12.69
CA GLU A 174 32.09 0.36 13.75
C GLU A 174 32.63 -0.68 14.74
N LEU A 175 31.77 -1.61 15.19
CA LEU A 175 32.19 -2.71 16.06
C LEU A 175 33.22 -3.62 15.38
N ALA A 176 33.09 -3.88 14.08
CA ALA A 176 34.05 -4.70 13.34
C ALA A 176 35.44 -4.02 13.27
N LEU A 177 35.50 -2.69 13.12
CA LEU A 177 36.76 -1.94 13.14
C LEU A 177 37.42 -1.87 14.51
N ASN A 178 36.63 -1.98 15.58
CA ASN A 178 37.08 -1.81 16.96
C ASN A 178 37.12 -3.13 17.75
N GLU A 179 37.26 -4.27 17.07
CA GLU A 179 37.35 -5.60 17.70
C GLU A 179 36.18 -5.90 18.67
N GLY A 180 34.98 -5.46 18.31
CA GLY A 180 33.76 -5.63 19.11
C GLY A 180 33.59 -4.63 20.25
N ARG A 181 34.43 -3.59 20.33
CA ARG A 181 34.32 -2.53 21.34
C ARG A 181 33.50 -1.36 20.82
N ASP A 182 32.61 -0.88 21.67
CA ASP A 182 31.81 0.34 21.47
C ASP A 182 32.61 1.53 22.04
N ILE A 183 33.05 2.45 21.18
CA ILE A 183 33.93 3.59 21.51
C ILE A 183 33.34 4.94 21.13
#